data_AF-A0A914GSE9-F1
#
_entry.id   AF-A0A914GSE9-F1
#
_cell.length_a   1.000
_cell.length_b   1.000
_cell.length_c   1.000
_cell.angle_alpha   90.00
_cell.angle_beta   90.00
_cell.angle_gamma   90.00
#
_symmetry.space_group_name_H-M   'P 1'
#
loop_
_entity.id
_entity.type
_entity.pdbx_description
1 polymer ?
#
loop_
_entity_poly.entity_id
_entity_poly.type
_entity_poly.pdbx_seq_one_letter_code
_entity_poly.pdbx_strand_id
1 'polypeptide(L)'
;MYLLEISIFISILLFGCSAHSCSNNKIPYGLEIYKNGQPVLLCSKPSCFEKTYADCDEKPLRHTCPLKDNWVGGIDKGYGLHQPLYVQCCEYENLSTISEPVFNSVLVRPGEYFEGEELTNPVDDRIVSFDFISNIQMIKEGVIGNQTQTFRIDVRRFYCNRLIRPKRYKPWKWP
;
A
#
# COMPACT_ATOMS: atom_id res chain seq x y z
N MET A 1 -11.71 43.22 0.26
CA MET A 1 -10.81 42.66 -0.77
C MET A 1 -9.71 41.80 -0.15
N TYR A 2 -8.91 42.29 0.80
CA TYR A 2 -7.85 41.50 1.47
C TYR A 2 -8.31 40.21 2.18
N LEU A 3 -9.51 40.19 2.76
CA LEU A 3 -10.06 39.00 3.44
C LEU A 3 -10.37 37.83 2.48
N LEU A 4 -10.77 38.13 1.24
CA LEU A 4 -11.01 37.13 0.20
C LEU A 4 -9.69 36.53 -0.29
N GLU A 5 -8.64 37.34 -0.43
CA GLU A 5 -7.32 36.86 -0.85
C GLU A 5 -6.65 35.97 0.21
N ILE A 6 -6.77 36.34 1.49
CA ILE A 6 -6.28 35.52 2.61
C ILE A 6 -7.04 34.19 2.68
N SER A 7 -8.36 34.22 2.48
CA SER A 7 -9.19 33.01 2.44
C SER A 7 -8.80 32.08 1.29
N ILE A 8 -8.51 32.61 0.11
CA ILE A 8 -8.08 31.83 -1.06
C ILE A 8 -6.70 31.21 -0.81
N PHE A 9 -5.75 31.96 -0.25
CA PHE A 9 -4.43 31.44 0.10
C PHE A 9 -4.47 30.33 1.16
N ILE A 10 -5.31 30.46 2.19
CA ILE A 10 -5.49 29.41 3.22
C ILE A 10 -6.14 28.16 2.61
N SER A 11 -7.09 28.33 1.68
CA SER A 11 -7.74 27.21 0.99
C SER A 11 -6.76 26.43 0.11
N ILE A 12 -5.83 27.13 -0.56
CA ILE A 12 -4.80 26.54 -1.42
C ILE A 12 -3.74 25.82 -0.57
N LEU A 13 -3.36 26.37 0.60
CA LEU A 13 -2.44 25.72 1.54
C LEU A 13 -3.01 24.44 2.17
N LEU A 14 -4.33 24.34 2.31
CA LEU A 14 -5.01 23.14 2.82
C LEU A 14 -5.20 22.04 1.76
N PHE A 15 -4.90 22.31 0.49
CA PHE A 15 -5.11 21.39 -0.63
C PHE A 15 -3.87 20.54 -0.99
N GLY A 16 -2.85 20.53 -0.13
CA GLY A 16 -1.56 19.90 -0.42
C GLY A 16 -1.27 18.67 0.44
N CYS A 17 -1.89 17.53 0.16
CA CYS A 17 -1.32 16.20 0.41
C CYS A 17 -2.21 15.11 -0.22
N SER A 18 -1.76 14.50 -1.32
CA SER A 18 -2.41 13.34 -1.93
C SER A 18 -1.75 12.06 -1.42
N ALA A 19 -1.92 11.78 -0.13
CA ALA A 19 -1.56 10.48 0.42
C ALA A 19 -2.65 9.46 0.03
N HIS A 20 -2.25 8.35 -0.56
CA HIS A 20 -3.14 7.23 -0.89
C HIS A 20 -2.86 6.08 0.08
N SER A 21 -3.70 5.92 1.10
CA SER A 21 -3.68 4.77 2.00
C SER A 21 -4.83 3.80 1.75
N CYS A 22 -4.57 2.51 1.93
CA CYS A 22 -5.63 1.50 1.94
C CYS A 22 -6.42 1.61 3.26
N SER A 23 -7.45 2.47 3.27
CA SER A 23 -8.34 2.66 4.42
C SER A 23 -9.04 1.36 4.88
N ASN A 24 -9.49 1.30 6.14
CA ASN A 24 -10.31 0.22 6.72
C ASN A 24 -9.65 -1.17 6.78
N ASN A 25 -8.33 -1.23 7.03
CA ASN A 25 -7.52 -2.46 7.03
C ASN A 25 -7.61 -3.24 5.71
N LYS A 26 -7.78 -2.52 4.60
CA LYS A 26 -7.61 -3.12 3.28
C LYS A 26 -6.13 -3.38 3.03
N ILE A 27 -5.86 -4.39 2.21
CA ILE A 27 -4.53 -4.82 1.82
C ILE A 27 -4.35 -4.49 0.33
N PRO A 28 -3.24 -3.85 -0.08
CA PRO A 28 -3.01 -3.59 -1.49
C PRO A 28 -2.55 -4.85 -2.20
N TYR A 29 -3.33 -5.28 -3.18
CA TYR A 29 -3.04 -6.43 -4.03
C TYR A 29 -2.43 -6.00 -5.37
N GLY A 30 -2.50 -4.72 -5.72
CA GLY A 30 -2.01 -4.21 -6.99
C GLY A 30 -1.54 -2.76 -6.93
N LEU A 31 -0.91 -2.34 -8.02
CA LEU A 31 -0.35 -1.01 -8.21
C LEU A 31 -0.58 -0.58 -9.66
N GLU A 32 -1.23 0.55 -9.85
CA GLU A 32 -1.33 1.22 -11.16
C GLU A 32 -0.44 2.46 -11.15
N ILE A 33 0.35 2.65 -12.21
CA ILE A 33 1.09 3.89 -12.44
C ILE A 33 0.45 4.61 -13.61
N TYR A 34 -0.18 5.75 -13.34
CA TYR A 34 -0.73 6.57 -14.42
C TYR A 34 0.37 7.06 -15.36
N LYS A 35 -0.01 7.46 -16.58
CA LYS A 35 0.91 7.97 -17.61
C LYS A 35 1.75 9.17 -17.14
N ASN A 36 1.26 9.93 -16.17
CA ASN A 36 1.97 11.06 -15.55
C ASN A 36 2.96 10.63 -14.44
N GLY A 37 3.12 9.33 -14.20
CA GLY A 37 3.99 8.77 -13.17
C GLY A 37 3.38 8.71 -11.77
N GLN A 38 2.10 9.06 -11.60
CA GLN A 38 1.43 9.00 -10.30
C GLN A 38 1.08 7.54 -9.95
N PRO A 39 1.57 7.00 -8.82
CA PRO A 39 1.21 5.66 -8.34
C PRO A 39 -0.13 5.67 -7.61
N VAL A 40 -0.89 4.59 -7.77
CA VAL A 40 -2.17 4.33 -7.10
C VAL A 40 -2.21 2.86 -6.67
N LEU A 41 -2.47 2.61 -5.38
CA LEU A 41 -2.65 1.26 -4.87
C LEU A 41 -4.05 0.72 -5.22
N LEU A 42 -4.12 -0.55 -5.57
CA LEU A 42 -5.39 -1.29 -5.69
C LEU A 42 -5.59 -2.06 -4.39
N CYS A 43 -6.63 -1.70 -3.62
CA CYS A 43 -6.85 -2.20 -2.26
C CYS A 43 -8.12 -3.07 -2.16
N SER A 44 -8.00 -4.27 -1.61
CA SER A 44 -9.13 -5.16 -1.29
C SER A 44 -9.06 -5.62 0.17
N LYS A 45 -10.16 -6.19 0.68
CA LYS A 45 -10.21 -6.79 2.01
C LYS A 45 -10.72 -8.23 1.86
N PRO A 46 -9.82 -9.23 1.77
CA PRO A 46 -10.25 -10.60 1.59
C PRO A 46 -11.07 -11.05 2.81
N SER A 47 -12.16 -11.78 2.57
CA SER A 47 -13.11 -12.24 3.59
C SER A 47 -12.45 -13.00 4.76
N CYS A 48 -11.36 -13.72 4.49
CA CYS A 48 -10.62 -14.44 5.53
C CYS A 48 -9.79 -13.52 6.46
N PHE A 49 -9.50 -12.28 6.02
CA PHE A 49 -8.85 -11.22 6.79
C PHE A 49 -9.86 -10.19 7.36
N GLU A 50 -11.17 -10.40 7.17
CA GLU A 50 -12.15 -9.38 7.53
C GLU A 50 -12.18 -9.07 9.05
N LYS A 51 -11.89 -10.09 9.85
CA LYS A 51 -11.92 -10.07 11.32
C LYS A 51 -10.53 -9.93 11.95
N THR A 52 -9.53 -9.54 11.17
CA THR A 52 -8.15 -9.31 11.62
C THR A 52 -7.78 -7.83 11.50
N TYR A 53 -6.75 -7.44 12.24
CA TYR A 53 -6.23 -6.08 12.27
C TYR A 53 -4.72 -6.15 12.04
N ALA A 54 -4.18 -5.17 11.32
CA ALA A 54 -2.76 -4.98 11.11
C ALA A 54 -2.35 -3.65 11.75
N ASP A 55 -1.21 -3.62 12.42
CA ASP A 55 -0.71 -2.40 13.05
C ASP A 55 0.07 -1.58 12.02
N CYS A 56 -0.41 -0.39 11.70
CA CYS A 56 0.12 0.42 10.60
C CYS A 56 0.70 1.73 11.14
N ASP A 57 1.78 2.20 10.51
CA ASP A 57 2.26 3.57 10.75
C ASP A 57 1.10 4.57 10.59
N GLU A 58 1.03 5.64 11.38
CA GLU A 58 -0.08 6.61 11.26
C GLU A 58 -0.10 7.32 9.89
N LYS A 59 1.08 7.50 9.27
CA LYS A 59 1.26 8.21 8.00
C LYS A 59 2.36 7.56 7.15
N PRO A 60 2.33 7.70 5.82
CA PRO A 60 3.44 7.30 4.96
C PRO A 60 4.67 8.19 5.22
N LEU A 61 5.69 7.64 5.87
CA LEU A 61 6.92 8.37 6.24
C LEU A 61 8.20 7.61 5.87
N ARG A 62 8.09 6.32 5.54
CA ARG A 62 9.24 5.46 5.21
C ARG A 62 9.49 5.48 3.70
N HIS A 63 10.64 5.04 3.23
CA HIS A 63 10.91 4.92 1.78
C HIS A 63 10.71 3.49 1.23
N THR A 64 10.61 2.51 2.11
CA THR A 64 10.49 1.07 1.80
C THR A 64 9.95 0.35 3.04
N CYS A 65 9.38 -0.84 2.87
CA CYS A 65 8.99 -1.74 3.95
C CYS A 65 9.96 -2.93 3.97
N PRO A 66 10.99 -2.92 4.84
CA PRO A 66 12.11 -3.88 4.74
C PRO A 66 11.89 -5.18 5.53
N LEU A 67 10.84 -5.26 6.35
CA LEU A 67 10.62 -6.41 7.25
C LEU A 67 9.80 -7.48 6.53
N LYS A 68 10.04 -8.74 6.85
CA LYS A 68 9.24 -9.84 6.29
C LYS A 68 7.85 -9.95 6.93
N ASP A 69 7.68 -9.33 8.09
CA ASP A 69 6.42 -9.31 8.85
C ASP A 69 5.56 -8.06 8.56
N ASN A 70 5.96 -7.25 7.57
CA ASN A 70 5.18 -6.10 7.14
C ASN A 70 4.82 -6.11 5.65
N TRP A 71 3.89 -5.23 5.29
CA TRP A 71 3.54 -4.91 3.91
C TRP A 71 3.32 -3.40 3.75
N VAL A 72 3.18 -2.96 2.50
CA VAL A 72 2.87 -1.56 2.17
C VAL A 72 1.39 -1.30 2.44
N GLY A 73 1.01 -0.53 3.45
CA GLY A 73 -0.39 -0.16 3.72
C GLY A 73 -0.88 1.07 2.97
N GLY A 74 0.05 1.89 2.49
CA GLY A 74 -0.24 3.17 1.87
C GLY A 74 1.01 3.79 1.27
N ILE A 75 0.80 4.78 0.42
CA ILE A 75 1.86 5.56 -0.23
C ILE A 75 1.52 7.05 -0.17
N ASP A 76 2.55 7.87 -0.07
CA ASP A 76 2.45 9.30 -0.35
C ASP A 76 3.48 9.65 -1.42
N LYS A 77 2.97 10.12 -2.54
CA LYS A 77 3.76 10.58 -3.67
C LYS A 77 3.05 11.80 -4.24
N GLY A 78 3.57 12.98 -3.92
CA GLY A 78 3.12 14.23 -4.54
C GLY A 78 3.38 14.24 -6.05
N TYR A 79 2.68 15.13 -6.76
CA TYR A 79 2.80 15.25 -8.22
C TYR A 79 4.22 15.62 -8.69
N GLY A 80 4.59 15.16 -9.89
CA GLY A 80 5.83 15.53 -10.57
C GLY A 80 7.02 14.61 -10.27
N LEU A 81 8.11 14.82 -11.01
CA LEU A 81 9.27 13.93 -11.03
C LEU A 81 10.24 14.09 -9.85
N HIS A 82 10.19 15.24 -9.17
CA HIS A 82 11.12 15.55 -8.08
C HIS A 82 10.70 14.96 -6.74
N GLN A 83 9.39 14.84 -6.51
CA GLN A 83 8.85 14.36 -5.24
C GLN A 83 9.32 12.93 -4.94
N PRO A 84 9.76 12.63 -3.71
CA PRO A 84 10.08 11.26 -3.31
C PRO A 84 8.79 10.43 -3.12
N LEU A 85 8.95 9.11 -3.10
CA LEU A 85 7.92 8.19 -2.62
C LEU A 85 8.10 7.95 -1.12
N TYR A 86 7.03 8.15 -0.37
CA TYR A 86 6.89 7.66 0.99
C TYR A 86 5.89 6.52 1.05
N VAL A 87 6.09 5.60 1.99
CA VAL A 87 5.29 4.40 2.20
C VAL A 87 4.91 4.30 3.68
N GLN A 88 3.70 3.82 3.91
CA GLN A 88 3.17 3.43 5.22
C GLN A 88 3.35 1.93 5.32
N CYS A 89 4.02 1.43 6.36
CA CYS A 89 4.16 -0.02 6.57
C CYS A 89 3.12 -0.50 7.58
N CYS A 90 2.51 -1.64 7.29
CA CYS A 90 1.58 -2.35 8.17
C CYS A 90 2.17 -3.69 8.59
N GLU A 91 2.15 -3.98 9.88
CA GLU A 91 2.70 -5.17 10.50
C GLU A 91 1.59 -6.14 10.91
N TYR A 92 1.86 -7.43 10.71
CA TYR A 92 0.98 -8.51 11.14
C TYR A 92 1.78 -9.65 11.75
N GLU A 93 1.30 -10.14 12.89
CA GLU A 93 2.00 -11.15 13.67
C GLU A 93 2.23 -12.43 12.85
N ASN A 94 3.48 -12.90 12.82
CA ASN A 94 3.94 -14.10 12.10
C ASN A 94 3.68 -14.07 10.59
N LEU A 95 3.49 -12.88 9.98
CA LEU A 95 3.23 -12.76 8.55
C LEU A 95 4.30 -13.48 7.71
N SER A 96 5.57 -13.38 8.06
CA SER A 96 6.67 -14.05 7.37
C SER A 96 6.56 -15.58 7.34
N THR A 97 5.89 -16.17 8.33
CA THR A 97 5.67 -17.61 8.46
C THR A 97 4.44 -18.07 7.66
N ILE A 98 3.41 -17.23 7.58
CA ILE A 98 2.13 -17.55 6.93
C ILE A 98 2.07 -17.10 5.47
N SER A 99 3.08 -16.36 5.01
CA SER A 99 3.19 -15.86 3.65
C SER A 99 4.48 -16.30 2.95
N GLU A 100 4.45 -16.34 1.63
CA GLU A 100 5.58 -16.69 0.78
C GLU A 100 5.76 -15.67 -0.36
N PRO A 101 6.99 -15.43 -0.84
CA PRO A 101 7.22 -14.54 -1.98
C PRO A 101 6.69 -15.18 -3.28
N VAL A 102 5.92 -14.43 -4.06
CA VAL A 102 5.43 -14.83 -5.38
C VAL A 102 6.25 -14.15 -6.47
N PHE A 103 6.42 -12.84 -6.36
CA PHE A 103 7.21 -12.04 -7.29
C PHE A 103 8.20 -11.18 -6.52
N ASN A 104 9.43 -11.07 -7.01
CA ASN A 104 10.45 -10.20 -6.46
C ASN A 104 10.93 -9.21 -7.52
N SER A 105 11.06 -7.95 -7.14
CA SER A 105 11.61 -6.87 -7.98
C SER A 105 10.89 -6.69 -9.33
N VAL A 106 9.56 -6.76 -9.34
CA VAL A 106 8.75 -6.44 -10.52
C VAL A 106 8.85 -4.94 -10.78
N LEU A 107 9.08 -4.55 -12.03
CA LEU A 107 9.14 -3.15 -12.45
C LEU A 107 7.80 -2.75 -13.06
N VAL A 108 7.20 -1.68 -12.55
CA VAL A 108 5.96 -1.07 -13.06
C VAL A 108 6.27 0.35 -13.52
N ARG A 109 6.06 0.62 -14.81
CA ARG A 109 6.39 1.89 -15.47
C ARG A 109 5.13 2.75 -15.67
N PRO A 110 5.27 4.05 -16.02
CA PRO A 110 4.13 4.90 -16.31
C PRO A 110 3.25 4.33 -17.44
N GLY A 111 1.96 4.20 -17.17
CA GLY A 111 0.97 3.57 -18.05
C GLY A 111 0.82 2.05 -17.87
N GLU A 112 1.58 1.44 -16.97
CA GLU A 112 1.48 0.03 -16.61
C GLU A 112 0.77 -0.15 -15.27
N TYR A 113 0.28 -1.37 -15.05
CA TYR A 113 -0.27 -1.81 -13.78
C TYR A 113 0.22 -3.22 -13.44
N PHE A 114 0.26 -3.51 -12.16
CA PHE A 114 0.41 -4.85 -11.61
C PHE A 114 -0.84 -5.19 -10.80
N GLU A 115 -1.35 -6.40 -10.97
CA GLU A 115 -2.50 -6.92 -10.24
C GLU A 115 -2.16 -8.32 -9.71
N GLY A 116 -2.17 -8.47 -8.39
CA GLY A 116 -2.03 -9.76 -7.72
C GLY A 116 -3.33 -10.57 -7.73
N GLU A 117 -3.23 -11.84 -7.40
CA GLU A 117 -4.37 -12.76 -7.46
C GLU A 117 -5.11 -12.88 -6.11
N GLU A 118 -6.44 -12.96 -6.20
CA GLU A 118 -7.32 -13.48 -5.16
C GLU A 118 -7.79 -14.87 -5.60
N LEU A 119 -7.17 -15.93 -5.07
CA LEU A 119 -7.53 -17.29 -5.46
C LEU A 119 -8.72 -17.77 -4.65
N THR A 120 -9.79 -18.14 -5.34
CA THR A 120 -10.99 -18.72 -4.74
C THR A 120 -11.05 -20.23 -4.96
N ASN A 121 -11.68 -20.93 -4.02
CA ASN A 121 -12.03 -22.33 -4.19
C ASN A 121 -13.23 -22.43 -5.15
N PRO A 122 -13.13 -23.18 -6.26
CA PRO A 122 -14.20 -23.26 -7.26
C PRO A 122 -15.50 -23.87 -6.76
N VAL A 123 -15.48 -24.57 -5.61
CA VAL A 123 -16.66 -25.26 -5.07
C VAL A 123 -17.51 -24.34 -4.18
N ASP A 124 -16.88 -23.57 -3.30
CA ASP A 124 -17.56 -22.78 -2.26
C ASP A 124 -17.29 -21.27 -2.35
N ASP A 125 -16.58 -20.82 -3.39
CA ASP A 125 -16.21 -19.43 -3.67
C ASP A 125 -15.48 -18.73 -2.52
N ARG A 126 -14.88 -19.52 -1.61
CA ARG A 126 -14.10 -18.96 -0.51
C ARG A 126 -12.69 -18.64 -0.98
N ILE A 127 -12.18 -17.49 -0.54
CA ILE A 127 -10.80 -17.10 -0.76
C ILE A 127 -9.87 -18.11 -0.06
N VAL A 128 -8.95 -18.67 -0.82
CA VAL A 128 -7.90 -19.61 -0.39
C VAL A 128 -6.62 -18.86 -0.08
N SER A 129 -6.24 -17.91 -0.94
CA SER A 129 -5.04 -17.11 -0.79
C SER A 129 -5.19 -15.74 -1.43
N PHE A 130 -4.35 -14.81 -0.99
CA PHE A 130 -4.40 -13.43 -1.43
C PHE A 130 -2.99 -12.87 -1.60
N ASP A 131 -2.73 -12.26 -2.75
CA ASP A 131 -1.50 -11.56 -3.05
C ASP A 131 -1.51 -10.14 -2.52
N PHE A 132 -0.37 -9.69 -2.01
CA PHE A 132 -0.20 -8.35 -1.50
C PHE A 132 1.18 -7.79 -1.79
N ILE A 133 1.24 -6.46 -1.92
CA ILE A 133 2.49 -5.72 -2.13
C ILE A 133 3.22 -5.64 -0.78
N SER A 134 4.26 -6.45 -0.62
CA SER A 134 5.07 -6.45 0.60
C SER A 134 6.04 -5.27 0.66
N ASN A 135 6.50 -4.80 -0.50
CA ASN A 135 7.45 -3.69 -0.56
C ASN A 135 7.31 -2.92 -1.88
N ILE A 136 7.62 -1.62 -1.84
CA ILE A 136 7.66 -0.74 -3.01
C ILE A 136 8.85 0.22 -2.89
N GLN A 137 9.54 0.44 -4.00
CA GLN A 137 10.66 1.38 -4.11
C GLN A 137 10.53 2.18 -5.41
N MET A 138 10.73 3.49 -5.32
CA MET A 138 10.84 4.33 -6.51
C MET A 138 12.27 4.33 -7.02
N ILE A 139 12.43 4.07 -8.31
CA ILE A 139 13.69 4.17 -9.05
C ILE A 139 13.56 5.36 -9.99
N LYS A 140 14.53 6.25 -9.92
CA LYS A 140 14.67 7.35 -10.88
C LYS A 140 15.74 6.96 -11.89
N GLU A 141 15.34 6.80 -13.14
CA GLU A 141 16.23 6.48 -14.25
C GLU A 141 16.37 7.69 -15.19
N GLY A 142 17.53 7.84 -15.83
CA GLY A 142 17.79 8.89 -16.82
C GLY A 142 18.55 10.13 -16.31
N VAL A 143 18.86 11.03 -17.24
CA VAL A 143 19.62 12.26 -17.01
C VAL A 143 18.67 13.40 -16.60
N ILE A 144 19.16 14.36 -15.83
CA ILE A 144 18.43 15.58 -15.46
C ILE A 144 17.81 16.22 -16.72
N GLY A 145 16.47 16.29 -16.78
CA GLY A 145 15.71 16.79 -17.93
C GLY A 145 14.89 15.71 -18.67
N ASN A 146 15.31 14.45 -18.64
CA ASN A 146 14.62 13.29 -19.23
C ASN A 146 14.50 12.12 -18.23
N GLN A 147 14.19 12.43 -16.97
CA GLN A 147 14.08 11.42 -15.93
C GLN A 147 12.74 10.68 -16.02
N THR A 148 12.78 9.37 -15.89
CA THR A 148 11.61 8.51 -15.76
C THR A 148 11.52 7.95 -14.35
N GLN A 149 10.30 7.80 -13.84
CA GLN A 149 10.03 7.16 -12.56
C GLN A 149 9.49 5.76 -12.80
N THR A 150 10.23 4.76 -12.33
CA THR A 150 9.82 3.35 -12.37
C THR A 150 9.65 2.87 -10.94
N PHE A 151 8.65 2.03 -10.69
CA PHE A 151 8.39 1.48 -9.36
C PHE A 151 8.80 0.02 -9.33
N ARG A 152 9.64 -0.35 -8.36
CA ARG A 152 10.00 -1.73 -8.08
C ARG A 152 9.14 -2.23 -6.94
N ILE A 153 8.44 -3.34 -7.14
CA ILE A 153 7.61 -3.97 -6.11
C ILE A 153 8.03 -5.41 -5.82
N ASP A 154 7.81 -5.82 -4.58
CA ASP A 154 7.87 -7.22 -4.15
C ASP A 154 6.47 -7.64 -3.71
N VAL A 155 6.08 -8.86 -4.06
CA VAL A 155 4.74 -9.40 -3.87
C VAL A 155 4.81 -10.71 -3.11
N ARG A 156 3.97 -10.84 -2.09
CA ARG A 156 3.85 -12.03 -1.26
C ARG A 156 2.41 -12.53 -1.26
N ARG A 157 2.24 -13.81 -0.99
CA ARG A 157 0.94 -14.49 -0.87
C ARG A 157 0.78 -15.01 0.54
N PHE A 158 -0.33 -14.70 1.19
CA PHE A 158 -0.73 -15.43 2.40
C PHE A 158 -1.87 -16.39 2.10
N TYR A 159 -1.98 -17.44 2.89
CA TYR A 159 -3.04 -18.44 2.78
C TYR A 159 -4.03 -18.30 3.94
N CYS A 160 -5.33 -18.28 3.61
CA CYS A 160 -6.39 -18.04 4.58
C CYS A 160 -6.44 -19.11 5.70
N ASN A 161 -6.05 -20.35 5.39
CA ASN A 161 -5.97 -21.44 6.38
C ASN A 161 -4.79 -21.31 7.36
N ARG A 162 -3.82 -20.43 7.09
CA ARG A 162 -2.66 -20.16 7.96
C ARG A 162 -2.83 -18.89 8.80
N LEU A 163 -3.87 -18.09 8.56
CA LEU A 163 -4.13 -16.87 9.33
C LEU A 163 -4.45 -17.21 10.79
N ILE A 164 -3.60 -16.73 11.70
CA ILE A 164 -3.84 -16.82 13.14
C ILE A 164 -4.79 -15.71 13.52
N ARG A 165 -6.04 -16.04 13.86
CA ARG A 165 -6.97 -15.02 14.36
C ARG A 165 -6.50 -14.58 15.75
N PRO A 166 -6.30 -13.27 15.99
CA PRO A 166 -6.02 -12.82 17.34
C PRO A 166 -7.14 -13.27 18.27
N LYS A 167 -6.79 -13.86 19.42
CA LYS A 167 -7.77 -14.14 20.48
C LYS A 167 -8.46 -12.83 20.80
N ARG A 168 -9.80 -12.76 20.65
CA ARG A 168 -10.65 -11.58 20.87
C ARG A 168 -9.97 -10.56 21.80
N TYR A 169 -9.69 -9.37 21.27
CA TYR A 169 -9.23 -8.23 22.06
C TYR A 169 -10.14 -8.10 23.28
N LYS A 170 -9.58 -8.26 24.49
CA LYS A 170 -10.33 -7.97 25.72
C LYS A 170 -10.70 -6.49 25.64
N PRO A 171 -11.98 -6.10 25.82
CA PRO A 171 -12.33 -4.70 25.82
C PRO A 171 -11.47 -3.99 26.85
N TRP A 172 -10.69 -3.01 26.38
CA TRP A 172 -9.83 -2.21 27.20
C TRP A 172 -10.71 -1.54 28.28
N LYS A 173 -10.46 -1.87 29.55
CA LYS A 173 -11.05 -1.10 30.66
C LYS A 173 -10.25 0.19 30.73
N TRP A 174 -10.86 1.30 30.35
CA TRP A 174 -10.35 2.62 30.68
C TRP A 174 -10.22 2.74 32.22
N PRO A 175 -9.14 3.35 32.74
CA PRO A 175 -9.06 3.72 34.14
C PRO A 175 -10.14 4.74 34.53
#